data_AF-A0A2W5NKK0-F1
#
_entry.id   AF-A0A2W5NKK0-F1
#
_cell.length_a   1.000
_cell.length_b   1.000
_cell.length_c   1.000
_cell.angle_alpha   90.00
_cell.angle_beta   90.00
_cell.angle_gamma   90.00
#
_symmetry.space_group_name_H-M   'P 1'
#
loop_
_entity.id
_entity.type
_entity.pdbx_description
1 polymer ?
#
loop_
_entity_poly.entity_id
_entity_poly.type
_entity_poly.pdbx_seq_one_letter_code
_entity_poly.pdbx_strand_id
1 'polypeptide(L)'
;MWLHLAGAIVSDEQMVQSSERMLQALVDGFAADENMSEMETAYPGLLTAFAEAMKPLVAEEAVRVVPLYRQDLADLYAANFNETEGAEIAAFLRSAQMVRFVTAAKANHGMNAIARDALADRDISVESIKADLRTAGMAAALQVDGADMTFITAFYRTPLGARFMALNPRKIALDQKWSNYISPEPNSKLERIVIDSMVSHIAKTDPAAAEDLRKVMAEDKPD
;
A
#
# COMPACT_ATOMS: atom_id res chain seq x y z
N MET A 1 6.08 20.80 13.43
CA MET A 1 5.88 19.67 14.37
C MET A 1 4.93 18.61 13.82
N TRP A 2 3.69 18.95 13.44
CA TRP A 2 2.68 17.96 12.99
C TRP A 2 3.07 17.13 11.76
N LEU A 3 3.74 17.75 10.77
CA LEU A 3 4.31 17.03 9.64
C LEU A 3 5.38 16.01 10.06
N HIS A 4 6.13 16.29 11.12
CA HIS A 4 7.10 15.35 11.68
C HIS A 4 6.41 14.16 12.37
N LEU A 5 5.33 14.41 13.11
CA LEU A 5 4.48 13.36 13.68
C LEU A 5 3.86 12.49 12.56
N ALA A 6 3.31 13.12 11.51
CA ALA A 6 2.80 12.40 10.35
C ALA A 6 3.89 11.58 9.64
N GLY A 7 5.10 12.12 9.51
CA GLY A 7 6.26 11.41 8.94
C GLY A 7 6.72 10.21 9.77
N ALA A 8 6.51 10.21 11.09
CA ALA A 8 6.77 9.06 11.94
C ALA A 8 5.77 7.91 11.70
N ILE A 9 4.56 8.23 11.23
CA ILE A 9 3.49 7.26 10.94
C ILE A 9 3.59 6.76 9.51
N VAL A 10 3.96 7.63 8.57
CA VAL A 10 4.06 7.33 7.14
C VAL A 10 5.38 7.90 6.60
N SER A 11 6.38 7.05 6.41
CA SER A 11 7.63 7.43 5.73
C SER A 11 7.55 7.21 4.21
N ASP A 12 8.45 7.82 3.43
CA ASP A 12 8.48 7.65 1.97
C ASP A 12 8.78 6.18 1.65
N GLU A 13 9.80 5.64 2.31
CA GLU A 13 10.19 4.22 2.26
C GLU A 13 9.02 3.28 2.60
N GLN A 14 8.23 3.62 3.64
CA GLN A 14 7.08 2.80 4.03
C GLN A 14 6.01 2.77 2.94
N MET A 15 5.73 3.91 2.30
CA MET A 15 4.74 3.95 1.22
C MET A 15 5.23 3.18 0.00
N VAL A 16 6.51 3.28 -0.37
CA VAL A 16 7.07 2.45 -1.46
C VAL A 16 6.94 0.96 -1.14
N GLN A 17 7.40 0.51 0.03
CA GLN A 17 7.28 -0.90 0.46
C GLN A 17 5.82 -1.37 0.52
N SER A 18 4.92 -0.50 1.01
CA SER A 18 3.49 -0.77 1.08
C SER A 18 2.91 -0.98 -0.31
N SER A 19 3.25 -0.12 -1.27
CA SER A 19 2.75 -0.24 -2.63
C SER A 19 3.37 -1.42 -3.40
N GLU A 20 4.63 -1.79 -3.11
CA GLU A 20 5.22 -3.03 -3.63
C GLU A 20 4.49 -4.29 -3.12
N ARG A 21 4.07 -4.30 -1.84
CA ARG A 21 3.26 -5.40 -1.31
C ARG A 21 1.86 -5.45 -1.89
N MET A 22 1.24 -4.30 -2.11
CA MET A 22 -0.02 -4.21 -2.84
C MET A 22 0.12 -4.84 -4.23
N LEU A 23 1.16 -4.46 -4.96
CA LEU A 23 1.45 -5.01 -6.29
C LEU A 23 1.68 -6.52 -6.24
N GLN A 24 2.42 -7.02 -5.24
CA GLN A 24 2.57 -8.47 -5.05
C GLN A 24 1.23 -9.16 -4.77
N ALA A 25 0.39 -8.59 -3.91
CA ALA A 25 -0.93 -9.16 -3.61
C ALA A 25 -1.86 -9.15 -4.84
N LEU A 26 -1.76 -8.15 -5.72
CA LEU A 26 -2.44 -8.15 -7.02
C LEU A 26 -1.94 -9.27 -7.93
N VAL A 27 -0.62 -9.46 -8.01
CA VAL A 27 0.00 -10.55 -8.78
C VAL A 27 -0.45 -11.92 -8.27
N ASP A 28 -0.44 -12.12 -6.96
CA ASP A 28 -0.91 -13.36 -6.33
C ASP A 28 -2.39 -13.60 -6.64
N GLY A 29 -3.20 -12.54 -6.67
CA GLY A 29 -4.59 -12.59 -7.07
C GLY A 29 -4.80 -12.93 -8.55
N PHE A 30 -4.01 -12.34 -9.46
CA PHE A 30 -4.02 -12.73 -10.87
C PHE A 30 -3.57 -14.18 -11.06
N ALA A 31 -2.56 -14.65 -10.32
CA ALA A 31 -2.13 -16.04 -10.39
C ALA A 31 -3.22 -17.03 -9.94
N ALA A 32 -4.20 -16.58 -9.14
CA ALA A 32 -5.35 -17.36 -8.73
C ALA A 32 -6.54 -17.28 -9.71
N ASP A 33 -6.52 -16.36 -10.68
CA ASP A 33 -7.49 -16.28 -11.78
C ASP A 33 -7.14 -17.31 -12.86
N GLU A 34 -8.14 -18.04 -13.36
CA GLU A 34 -7.94 -19.15 -14.30
C GLU A 34 -7.32 -18.67 -15.62
N ASN A 35 -7.82 -17.57 -16.18
CA ASN A 35 -7.32 -17.05 -17.46
C ASN A 35 -5.88 -16.53 -17.34
N MET A 36 -5.58 -15.81 -16.26
CA MET A 36 -4.23 -15.29 -16.01
C MET A 36 -3.24 -16.42 -15.67
N SER A 37 -3.69 -17.47 -14.99
CA SER A 37 -2.89 -18.68 -14.74
C SER A 37 -2.58 -19.44 -16.04
N GLU A 38 -3.53 -19.52 -16.96
CA GLU A 38 -3.29 -20.06 -18.31
C GLU A 38 -2.27 -19.22 -19.08
N MET A 39 -2.37 -17.88 -19.01
CA MET A 39 -1.39 -16.99 -19.64
C MET A 39 0.01 -17.13 -19.03
N GLU A 40 0.14 -17.24 -17.71
CA GLU A 40 1.41 -17.50 -17.04
C GLU A 40 1.99 -18.86 -17.42
N THR A 41 1.13 -19.88 -17.62
CA THR A 41 1.56 -21.20 -18.10
C THR A 41 2.05 -21.14 -19.55
N ALA A 42 1.36 -20.40 -20.42
CA ALA A 42 1.76 -20.20 -21.81
C ALA A 42 3.04 -19.35 -21.93
N TYR A 43 3.21 -18.37 -21.03
CA TYR A 43 4.32 -17.42 -21.02
C TYR A 43 4.94 -17.30 -19.63
N PRO A 44 5.79 -18.27 -19.20
CA PRO A 44 6.36 -18.27 -17.86
C PRO A 44 7.08 -16.97 -17.49
N GLY A 45 6.77 -16.43 -16.33
CA GLY A 45 7.29 -15.16 -15.81
C GLY A 45 6.54 -13.92 -16.29
N LEU A 46 5.40 -14.05 -16.97
CA LEU A 46 4.61 -12.90 -17.45
C LEU A 46 4.13 -12.02 -16.31
N LEU A 47 3.56 -12.60 -15.25
CA LEU A 47 3.08 -11.87 -14.08
C LEU A 47 4.24 -11.20 -13.32
N THR A 48 5.42 -11.82 -13.31
CA THR A 48 6.64 -11.21 -12.75
C THR A 48 7.08 -10.01 -13.62
N ALA A 49 7.09 -10.16 -14.95
CA ALA A 49 7.43 -9.06 -15.85
C ALA A 49 6.45 -7.88 -15.71
N PHE A 50 5.16 -8.17 -15.57
CA PHE A 50 4.13 -7.18 -15.24
C PHE A 50 4.46 -6.44 -13.93
N ALA A 51 4.77 -7.17 -12.87
CA ALA A 51 5.11 -6.58 -11.57
C ALA A 51 6.35 -5.69 -11.66
N GLU A 52 7.44 -6.18 -12.27
CA GLU A 52 8.68 -5.40 -12.42
C GLU A 52 8.45 -4.12 -13.24
N ALA A 53 7.60 -4.16 -14.25
CA ALA A 53 7.24 -2.98 -15.04
C ALA A 53 6.45 -1.93 -14.25
N MET A 54 5.61 -2.38 -13.31
CA MET A 54 4.77 -1.50 -12.48
C MET A 54 5.52 -0.87 -11.31
N LYS A 55 6.54 -1.54 -10.74
CA LYS A 55 7.31 -1.04 -9.59
C LYS A 55 7.77 0.42 -9.71
N PRO A 56 8.45 0.87 -10.78
CA PRO A 56 8.90 2.27 -10.87
C PRO A 56 7.73 3.26 -10.88
N LEU A 57 6.63 2.93 -11.54
CA LEU A 57 5.43 3.78 -11.62
C LEU A 57 4.77 3.93 -10.24
N VAL A 58 4.66 2.81 -9.54
CA VAL A 58 4.13 2.76 -8.18
C VAL A 58 5.02 3.54 -7.20
N ALA A 59 6.34 3.47 -7.35
CA ALA A 59 7.27 4.23 -6.53
C ALA A 59 7.20 5.74 -6.82
N GLU A 60 7.12 6.15 -8.09
CA GLU A 60 6.93 7.54 -8.51
C GLU A 60 5.62 8.11 -7.93
N GLU A 61 4.53 7.35 -8.02
CA GLU A 61 3.24 7.75 -7.49
C GLU A 61 3.26 7.84 -5.96
N ALA A 62 3.92 6.91 -5.27
CA ALA A 62 4.11 6.98 -3.82
C ALA A 62 4.81 8.28 -3.43
N VAL A 63 5.90 8.66 -4.11
CA VAL A 63 6.62 9.92 -3.85
C VAL A 63 5.73 11.15 -4.03
N ARG A 64 4.82 11.12 -5.01
CA ARG A 64 3.87 12.21 -5.27
C ARG A 64 2.78 12.31 -4.20
N VAL A 65 2.24 11.18 -3.77
CA VAL A 65 1.09 11.11 -2.85
C VAL A 65 1.50 11.32 -1.39
N VAL A 66 2.68 10.84 -0.98
CA VAL A 66 3.12 10.87 0.42
C VAL A 66 3.04 12.26 1.06
N PRO A 67 3.52 13.37 0.43
CA PRO A 67 3.43 14.70 1.02
C PRO A 67 1.98 15.14 1.29
N LEU A 68 1.06 14.81 0.39
CA LEU A 68 -0.35 15.17 0.51
C LEU A 68 -1.03 14.36 1.63
N TYR A 69 -0.75 13.06 1.68
CA TYR A 69 -1.25 12.19 2.73
C TYR A 69 -0.71 12.61 4.12
N ARG A 70 0.57 12.96 4.21
CA ARG A 70 1.15 13.50 5.45
C ARG A 70 0.51 14.82 5.86
N GLN A 71 0.14 15.67 4.91
CA GLN A 71 -0.55 16.93 5.22
C GLN A 71 -1.91 16.64 5.87
N ASP A 72 -2.72 15.76 5.28
CA ASP A 72 -4.01 15.36 5.86
C ASP A 72 -3.87 14.75 7.27
N LEU A 73 -2.84 13.92 7.48
CA LEU A 73 -2.52 13.38 8.81
C LEU A 73 -2.09 14.48 9.79
N ALA A 74 -1.24 15.40 9.35
CA ALA A 74 -0.79 16.52 10.16
C ALA A 74 -1.97 17.39 10.60
N ASP A 75 -2.90 17.67 9.69
CA ASP A 75 -4.12 18.44 9.98
C ASP A 75 -5.05 17.68 10.92
N LEU A 76 -5.20 16.35 10.74
CA LEU A 76 -5.93 15.50 11.67
C LEU A 76 -5.35 15.60 13.08
N TYR A 77 -4.03 15.51 13.25
CA TYR A 77 -3.44 15.55 14.59
C TYR A 77 -3.44 16.97 15.20
N ALA A 78 -3.16 18.00 14.41
CA ALA A 78 -3.19 19.39 14.84
C ALA A 78 -4.59 19.83 15.34
N ALA A 79 -5.66 19.30 14.72
CA ALA A 79 -7.02 19.59 15.13
C ALA A 79 -7.45 18.92 16.45
N ASN A 80 -6.69 17.95 16.95
CA ASN A 80 -7.09 17.13 18.11
C ASN A 80 -6.10 17.15 19.28
N PHE A 81 -4.90 17.70 19.08
CA PHE A 81 -3.84 17.73 20.09
C PHE A 81 -3.14 19.09 20.12
N ASN A 82 -2.66 19.48 21.30
CA ASN A 82 -1.75 20.62 21.44
C ASN A 82 -0.28 20.20 21.20
N GLU A 83 0.64 21.16 21.16
CA GLU A 83 2.05 20.89 20.84
C GLU A 83 2.73 19.93 21.83
N THR A 84 2.45 20.07 23.13
CA THR A 84 2.99 19.18 24.16
C THR A 84 2.50 17.74 23.96
N GLU A 85 1.19 17.56 23.76
CA GLU A 85 0.59 16.26 23.47
C GLU A 85 1.16 15.65 22.18
N GLY A 86 1.33 16.45 21.14
CA GLY A 86 1.94 16.03 19.87
C GLY A 86 3.39 15.57 20.04
N ALA A 87 4.18 16.26 20.87
CA ALA A 87 5.55 15.88 21.18
C ALA A 87 5.62 14.55 21.96
N GLU A 88 4.72 14.33 22.92
CA GLU A 88 4.61 13.07 23.67
C GLU A 88 4.24 11.88 22.76
N ILE A 89 3.25 12.05 21.88
CA ILE A 89 2.89 11.02 20.89
C ILE A 89 4.09 10.74 19.97
N ALA A 90 4.77 11.78 19.48
CA ALA A 90 5.94 11.62 18.63
C ALA A 90 7.11 10.93 19.35
N ALA A 91 7.27 11.12 20.66
CA ALA A 91 8.25 10.40 21.47
C ALA A 91 7.86 8.93 21.61
N PHE A 92 6.58 8.62 21.89
CA PHE A 92 6.07 7.26 21.96
C PHE A 92 6.27 6.50 20.64
N LEU A 93 5.87 7.08 19.50
CA LEU A 93 6.00 6.44 18.18
C LEU A 93 7.45 6.17 17.77
N ARG A 94 8.42 6.94 18.29
CA ARG A 94 9.85 6.75 18.05
C ARG A 94 10.54 5.87 19.09
N SER A 95 9.83 5.41 20.11
CA SER A 95 10.38 4.48 21.10
C SER A 95 10.82 3.17 20.42
N ALA A 96 11.87 2.54 20.94
CA ALA A 96 12.38 1.30 20.36
C ALA A 96 11.33 0.18 20.34
N GLN A 97 10.48 0.12 21.38
CA GLN A 97 9.37 -0.82 21.52
C GLN A 97 8.34 -0.62 20.42
N MET A 98 7.89 0.62 20.20
CA MET A 98 6.89 0.91 19.17
C MET A 98 7.47 0.73 17.77
N VAL A 99 8.73 1.10 17.54
CA VAL A 99 9.41 0.85 16.27
C VAL A 99 9.49 -0.65 15.96
N ARG A 100 9.85 -1.51 16.93
CA ARG A 100 9.84 -2.97 16.74
C ARG A 100 8.45 -3.49 16.41
N PHE A 101 7.42 -3.06 17.13
CA PHE A 101 6.05 -3.45 16.86
C PHE A 101 5.58 -3.03 15.46
N VAL A 102 5.83 -1.77 15.07
CA VAL A 102 5.46 -1.26 13.74
C VAL A 102 6.23 -1.98 12.64
N THR A 103 7.52 -2.28 12.84
CA THR A 103 8.31 -3.06 11.88
C THR A 103 7.75 -4.48 11.73
N ALA A 104 7.39 -5.15 12.83
CA ALA A 104 6.73 -6.45 12.79
C ALA A 104 5.36 -6.37 12.09
N ALA A 105 4.53 -5.37 12.41
CA ALA A 105 3.23 -5.18 11.77
C ALA A 105 3.38 -4.98 10.26
N LYS A 106 4.35 -4.15 9.84
CA LYS A 106 4.67 -4.00 8.42
C LYS A 106 5.05 -5.34 7.82
N ALA A 107 5.99 -6.08 8.39
CA ALA A 107 6.42 -7.37 7.84
C ALA A 107 5.25 -8.35 7.59
N ASN A 108 4.17 -8.24 8.37
CA ASN A 108 2.97 -9.08 8.26
C ASN A 108 1.78 -8.39 7.56
N HIS A 109 1.95 -7.21 6.99
CA HIS A 109 0.89 -6.49 6.30
C HIS A 109 0.78 -6.99 4.84
N GLY A 110 -0.03 -8.03 4.65
CA GLY A 110 -0.18 -8.73 3.37
C GLY A 110 -1.13 -8.09 2.35
N MET A 111 -1.92 -7.08 2.73
CA MET A 111 -2.84 -6.35 1.83
C MET A 111 -3.84 -7.20 1.04
N ASN A 112 -4.12 -8.43 1.48
CA ASN A 112 -4.94 -9.38 0.75
C ASN A 112 -6.41 -8.91 0.62
N ALA A 113 -6.96 -8.26 1.65
CA ALA A 113 -8.33 -7.75 1.57
C ALA A 113 -8.43 -6.55 0.65
N ILE A 114 -7.46 -5.63 0.74
CA ILE A 114 -7.34 -4.48 -0.15
C ILE A 114 -7.17 -4.94 -1.61
N ALA A 115 -6.28 -5.89 -1.90
CA ALA A 115 -6.08 -6.41 -3.25
C ALA A 115 -7.35 -7.06 -3.83
N ARG A 116 -8.15 -7.75 -3.01
CA ARG A 116 -9.47 -8.27 -3.43
C ARG A 116 -10.51 -7.19 -3.73
N ASP A 117 -10.38 -5.99 -3.16
CA ASP A 117 -11.22 -4.87 -3.57
C ASP A 117 -10.78 -4.40 -4.96
N ALA A 118 -9.48 -4.15 -5.14
CA ALA A 118 -8.92 -3.73 -6.43
C ALA A 118 -9.18 -4.72 -7.59
N LEU A 119 -8.98 -6.03 -7.38
CA LEU A 119 -9.20 -7.06 -8.41
C LEU A 119 -10.67 -7.21 -8.81
N ALA A 120 -11.60 -6.81 -7.93
CA ALA A 120 -13.03 -6.83 -8.20
C ALA A 120 -13.52 -5.49 -8.79
N ASP A 121 -12.60 -4.63 -9.25
CA ASP A 121 -12.87 -3.30 -9.82
C ASP A 121 -13.81 -2.46 -8.95
N ARG A 122 -13.53 -2.45 -7.65
CA ARG A 122 -14.27 -1.66 -6.66
C ARG A 122 -13.32 -0.85 -5.82
N ASP A 123 -13.83 0.28 -5.32
CA ASP A 123 -13.13 1.10 -4.35
C ASP A 123 -12.65 0.25 -3.16
N ILE A 124 -11.42 0.51 -2.73
CA ILE A 124 -10.89 -0.01 -1.49
C ILE A 124 -11.81 0.43 -0.35
N SER A 125 -12.32 -0.54 0.38
CA SER A 125 -13.25 -0.33 1.50
C SER A 125 -12.54 -0.10 2.83
N VAL A 126 -13.21 0.60 3.75
CA VAL A 126 -12.77 0.74 5.14
C VAL A 126 -12.62 -0.64 5.80
N GLU A 127 -13.50 -1.58 5.46
CA GLU A 127 -13.56 -2.93 5.98
C GLU A 127 -12.31 -3.73 5.58
N SER A 128 -11.90 -3.64 4.32
CA SER A 128 -10.68 -4.29 3.84
C SER A 128 -9.42 -3.73 4.50
N ILE A 129 -9.31 -2.40 4.62
CA ILE A 129 -8.20 -1.76 5.35
C ILE A 129 -8.17 -2.23 6.81
N LYS A 130 -9.32 -2.25 7.50
CA LYS A 130 -9.41 -2.76 8.89
C LYS A 130 -9.00 -4.23 8.99
N ALA A 131 -9.41 -5.06 8.03
CA ALA A 131 -9.12 -6.48 8.03
C ALA A 131 -7.60 -6.73 7.92
N ASP A 132 -6.93 -6.06 6.99
CA ASP A 132 -5.48 -6.21 6.80
C ASP A 132 -4.69 -5.61 7.96
N LEU A 133 -5.05 -4.42 8.46
CA LEU A 133 -4.42 -3.81 9.63
C LEU A 133 -4.57 -4.65 10.90
N ARG A 134 -5.75 -5.26 11.11
CA ARG A 134 -6.00 -6.16 12.25
C ARG A 134 -5.12 -7.40 12.19
N THR A 135 -5.06 -8.05 11.02
CA THR A 135 -4.22 -9.23 10.80
C THR A 135 -2.74 -8.90 11.07
N ALA A 136 -2.25 -7.81 10.50
CA ALA A 136 -0.89 -7.32 10.68
C ALA A 136 -0.58 -7.01 12.16
N GLY A 137 -1.47 -6.30 12.84
CA GLY A 137 -1.31 -5.94 14.26
C GLY A 137 -1.33 -7.15 15.20
N MET A 138 -2.19 -8.14 14.93
CA MET A 138 -2.22 -9.39 15.70
C MET A 138 -0.93 -10.20 15.52
N ALA A 139 -0.45 -10.34 14.28
CA ALA A 139 0.80 -11.03 14.00
C ALA A 139 2.00 -10.32 14.66
N ALA A 140 2.04 -8.99 14.61
CA ALA A 140 3.06 -8.19 15.29
C ALA A 140 3.06 -8.41 16.81
N ALA A 141 1.88 -8.41 17.43
CA ALA A 141 1.74 -8.60 18.87
C ALA A 141 2.23 -9.98 19.35
N LEU A 142 2.21 -10.99 18.48
CA LEU A 142 2.75 -12.32 18.75
C LEU A 142 4.26 -12.42 18.53
N GLN A 143 4.86 -11.51 17.75
CA GLN A 143 6.28 -11.52 17.40
C GLN A 143 7.16 -10.67 18.32
N VAL A 144 6.60 -9.61 18.92
CA VAL A 144 7.34 -8.78 19.88
C VAL A 144 7.30 -9.36 21.29
N ASP A 145 8.26 -8.97 22.13
CA ASP A 145 8.33 -9.47 23.50
C ASP A 145 7.21 -8.90 24.40
N GLY A 146 6.98 -9.55 25.55
CA GLY A 146 5.94 -9.12 26.49
C GLY A 146 6.22 -7.76 27.16
N ALA A 147 7.48 -7.33 27.23
CA ALA A 147 7.85 -6.04 27.81
C ALA A 147 7.49 -4.89 26.86
N ASP A 148 7.71 -5.08 25.56
CA ASP A 148 7.32 -4.17 24.49
C ASP A 148 5.80 -3.99 24.46
N MET A 149 5.04 -5.09 24.51
CA MET A 149 3.59 -5.01 24.57
C MET A 149 3.10 -4.35 25.85
N THR A 150 3.76 -4.58 26.99
CA THR A 150 3.44 -3.89 28.25
C THR A 150 3.66 -2.38 28.12
N PHE A 151 4.78 -1.96 27.52
CA PHE A 151 5.06 -0.54 27.25
C PHE A 151 4.00 0.09 26.34
N ILE A 152 3.67 -0.57 25.22
CA ILE A 152 2.68 -0.09 24.23
C ILE A 152 1.30 0.03 24.87
N THR A 153 0.85 -1.02 25.56
CA THR A 153 -0.47 -1.02 26.23
C THR A 153 -0.54 -0.01 27.37
N ALA A 154 0.56 0.24 28.09
CA ALA A 154 0.63 1.27 29.12
C ALA A 154 0.39 2.67 28.54
N PHE A 155 0.99 3.01 27.39
CA PHE A 155 0.73 4.28 26.72
C PHE A 155 -0.74 4.44 26.36
N TYR A 156 -1.35 3.42 25.73
CA TYR A 156 -2.76 3.49 25.31
C TYR A 156 -3.76 3.52 26.47
N ARG A 157 -3.35 3.15 27.69
CA ARG A 157 -4.16 3.31 28.92
C ARG A 157 -4.11 4.72 29.52
N THR A 158 -3.18 5.58 29.08
CA THR A 158 -3.16 6.98 29.49
C THR A 158 -4.31 7.76 28.85
N PRO A 159 -4.76 8.89 29.43
CA PRO A 159 -5.76 9.76 28.80
C PRO A 159 -5.37 10.22 27.39
N LEU A 160 -4.08 10.53 27.17
CA LEU A 160 -3.56 10.92 25.86
C LEU A 160 -3.59 9.76 24.87
N GLY A 161 -3.11 8.58 25.27
CA GLY A 161 -3.12 7.38 24.43
C GLY A 161 -4.53 6.93 24.04
N ALA A 162 -5.50 7.02 24.95
CA ALA A 162 -6.90 6.73 24.67
C ALA A 162 -7.50 7.71 23.63
N ARG A 163 -7.24 9.01 23.77
CA ARG A 163 -7.63 10.02 22.76
C ARG A 163 -6.96 9.79 21.41
N PHE A 164 -5.69 9.42 21.41
CA PHE A 164 -4.96 9.09 20.19
C PHE A 164 -5.56 7.87 19.48
N MET A 165 -5.85 6.79 20.21
CA MET A 165 -6.52 5.60 19.68
C MET A 165 -7.92 5.92 19.12
N ALA A 166 -8.67 6.83 19.75
CA ALA A 166 -9.99 7.24 19.30
C ALA A 166 -9.99 7.92 17.91
N LEU A 167 -8.84 8.39 17.41
CA LEU A 167 -8.71 8.92 16.05
C LEU A 167 -8.58 7.84 14.97
N ASN A 168 -8.39 6.57 15.33
CA ASN A 168 -8.17 5.49 14.35
C ASN A 168 -9.26 5.42 13.26
N PRO A 169 -10.57 5.56 13.53
CA PRO A 169 -11.56 5.59 12.46
C PRO A 169 -11.36 6.73 11.46
N ARG A 170 -10.99 7.92 11.93
CA ARG A 170 -10.70 9.08 11.06
C ARG A 170 -9.42 8.87 10.26
N LYS A 171 -8.40 8.27 10.88
CA LYS A 171 -7.18 7.87 10.18
C LYS A 171 -7.49 6.86 9.07
N ILE A 172 -8.29 5.82 9.36
CA ILE A 172 -8.66 4.81 8.36
C ILE A 172 -9.44 5.42 7.19
N ALA A 173 -10.27 6.43 7.44
CA ALA A 173 -10.93 7.16 6.35
C ALA A 173 -9.93 7.92 5.45
N LEU A 174 -8.85 8.47 6.02
CA LEU A 174 -7.75 9.03 5.24
C LEU A 174 -6.99 7.95 4.48
N ASP A 175 -6.71 6.81 5.12
CA ASP A 175 -6.07 5.66 4.48
C ASP A 175 -6.89 5.20 3.27
N GLN A 176 -8.22 5.15 3.40
CA GLN A 176 -9.15 4.84 2.31
C GLN A 176 -9.10 5.88 1.18
N LYS A 177 -9.21 7.17 1.53
CA LYS A 177 -9.14 8.28 0.56
C LYS A 177 -7.88 8.17 -0.31
N TRP A 178 -6.73 7.93 0.31
CA TRP A 178 -5.45 7.86 -0.40
C TRP A 178 -5.20 6.52 -1.08
N SER A 179 -5.82 5.43 -0.62
CA SER A 179 -5.79 4.15 -1.33
C SER A 179 -6.59 4.16 -2.63
N ASN A 180 -7.66 4.98 -2.69
CA ASN A 180 -8.49 5.17 -3.88
C ASN A 180 -8.09 6.41 -4.70
N TYR A 181 -7.00 7.08 -4.33
CA TYR A 181 -6.53 8.23 -5.08
C TYR A 181 -5.89 7.76 -6.38
N ILE A 182 -6.39 8.28 -7.50
CA ILE A 182 -5.83 8.08 -8.84
C ILE A 182 -5.22 9.41 -9.27
N SER A 183 -3.92 9.44 -9.52
CA SER A 183 -3.26 10.64 -10.05
C SER A 183 -3.88 11.05 -11.39
N PRO A 184 -4.03 12.36 -11.65
CA PRO A 184 -4.52 12.87 -12.94
C PRO A 184 -3.54 12.65 -14.11
N GLU A 185 -2.43 11.93 -13.92
CA GLU A 185 -1.58 11.53 -15.05
C GLU A 185 -2.35 10.70 -16.08
N PRO A 186 -1.96 10.74 -17.36
CA PRO A 186 -2.69 10.01 -18.39
C PRO A 186 -2.63 8.50 -18.12
N ASN A 187 -3.76 7.89 -17.78
CA ASN A 187 -3.92 6.43 -17.66
C ASN A 187 -3.31 5.68 -18.87
N SER A 188 -3.34 6.31 -20.06
CA SER A 188 -2.73 5.78 -21.28
C SER A 188 -1.22 5.60 -21.22
N LYS A 189 -0.49 6.28 -20.32
CA LYS A 189 0.96 6.06 -20.12
C LYS A 189 1.19 4.78 -19.32
N LEU A 190 0.44 4.57 -18.24
CA LEU A 190 0.49 3.36 -17.42
C LEU A 190 0.14 2.14 -18.25
N GLU A 191 -0.99 2.21 -18.94
CA GLU A 191 -1.48 1.15 -19.83
C GLU A 191 -0.43 0.77 -20.89
N ARG A 192 0.15 1.75 -21.59
CA ARG A 192 1.22 1.49 -22.57
C ARG A 192 2.43 0.79 -21.97
N ILE A 193 2.92 1.25 -20.81
CA ILE A 193 4.11 0.65 -20.18
C ILE A 193 3.85 -0.80 -19.78
N VAL A 194 2.66 -1.08 -19.24
CA VAL A 194 2.25 -2.44 -18.87
C VAL A 194 2.19 -3.32 -20.10
N ILE A 195 1.46 -2.90 -21.14
CA ILE A 195 1.26 -3.74 -22.31
C ILE A 195 2.56 -3.93 -23.08
N ASP A 196 3.36 -2.88 -23.28
CA ASP A 196 4.67 -2.97 -23.93
C ASP A 196 5.60 -3.95 -23.20
N SER A 197 5.54 -3.98 -21.86
CA SER A 197 6.33 -4.90 -21.05
C SER A 197 5.86 -6.35 -21.20
N MET A 198 4.54 -6.58 -21.20
CA MET A 198 3.96 -7.91 -21.44
C MET A 198 4.28 -8.42 -22.85
N VAL A 199 4.06 -7.60 -23.88
CA VAL A 199 4.39 -7.92 -25.28
C VAL A 199 5.88 -8.18 -25.46
N SER A 200 6.73 -7.37 -24.83
CA SER A 200 8.19 -7.57 -24.87
C SER A 200 8.63 -8.86 -24.17
N HIS A 201 7.92 -9.29 -23.13
CA HIS A 201 8.17 -10.57 -22.48
C HIS A 201 7.72 -11.74 -23.34
N ILE A 202 6.50 -11.70 -23.88
CA ILE A 202 5.93 -12.70 -24.80
C ILE A 202 6.84 -12.86 -26.02
N ALA A 203 7.36 -11.78 -26.59
CA ALA A 203 8.24 -11.84 -27.75
C ALA A 203 9.52 -12.67 -27.54
N LYS A 204 9.93 -12.92 -26.29
CA LYS A 204 11.09 -13.78 -25.97
C LYS A 204 10.77 -15.27 -26.11
N THR A 205 9.51 -15.66 -25.95
CA THR A 205 9.06 -17.06 -26.00
C THR A 205 8.21 -17.37 -27.23
N ASP A 206 7.38 -16.42 -27.67
CA ASP A 206 6.54 -16.48 -28.86
C ASP A 206 6.52 -15.14 -29.62
N PRO A 207 7.47 -14.93 -30.56
CA PRO A 207 7.54 -13.71 -31.37
C PRO A 207 6.30 -13.49 -32.25
N ALA A 208 5.62 -14.55 -32.68
CA ALA A 208 4.46 -14.45 -33.56
C ALA A 208 3.25 -13.94 -32.79
N ALA A 209 2.97 -14.52 -31.61
CA ALA A 209 1.92 -14.04 -30.72
C ALA A 209 2.14 -12.58 -30.29
N ALA A 210 3.39 -12.20 -29.99
CA ALA A 210 3.71 -10.81 -29.67
C ALA A 210 3.42 -9.85 -30.84
N GLU A 211 3.68 -10.26 -32.08
CA GLU A 211 3.40 -9.44 -33.26
C GLU A 211 1.90 -9.29 -33.50
N ASP A 212 1.12 -10.35 -33.30
CA ASP A 212 -0.33 -10.27 -33.43
C ASP A 212 -0.96 -9.40 -32.34
N LEU A 213 -0.46 -9.47 -31.10
CA LEU A 213 -0.86 -8.55 -30.03
C LEU A 213 -0.58 -7.09 -30.39
N ARG A 214 0.60 -6.78 -30.96
CA ARG A 214 0.92 -5.41 -31.40
C ARG A 214 -0.05 -4.89 -32.46
N LYS A 215 -0.49 -5.75 -33.40
CA LYS A 215 -1.47 -5.36 -34.43
C LYS A 215 -2.81 -5.01 -33.81
N VAL A 216 -3.33 -5.87 -32.93
CA VAL A 216 -4.60 -5.62 -32.22
C VAL A 216 -4.54 -4.30 -31.46
N MET A 217 -3.46 -4.04 -30.73
CA MET A 217 -3.29 -2.77 -30.00
C MET A 217 -3.15 -1.53 -30.91
N ALA A 218 -2.63 -1.70 -32.12
CA ALA A 218 -2.52 -0.60 -33.08
C ALA A 218 -3.88 -0.21 -33.67
N GLU A 219 -4.80 -1.17 -33.76
CA GLU A 219 -6.17 -1.00 -34.24
C GLU A 219 -7.09 -0.39 -33.16
N ASP A 220 -6.83 -0.66 -31.88
CA ASP A 220 -7.67 -0.23 -30.74
C ASP A 220 -7.29 1.17 -30.19
N LYS A 221 -6.53 1.98 -30.93
CA LYS A 221 -6.24 3.35 -30.50
C LYS A 221 -7.52 4.20 -30.61
N PRO A 222 -8.09 4.70 -29.49
CA PRO A 222 -9.22 5.61 -29.56
C PRO A 222 -8.79 6.91 -30.28
N ASP A 223 -9.62 7.35 -31.23
CA ASP A 223 -9.48 8.62 -31.96
C ASP A 223 -9.36 9.85 -31.02
#